data_AF-A0A2K6PZ74-F1
#
_entry.id   AF-A0A2K6PZ74-F1
#
_cell.length_a   1.000
_cell.length_b   1.000
_cell.length_c   1.000
_cell.angle_alpha   90.00
_cell.angle_beta   90.00
_cell.angle_gamma   90.00
#
_symmetry.space_group_name_H-M   'P 1'
#
loop_
_entity.id
_entity.type
_entity.pdbx_description
1 polymer ?
#
loop_
_entity_poly.entity_id
_entity_poly.type
_entity_poly.pdbx_seq_one_letter_code
_entity_poly.pdbx_strand_id
1 'polypeptide(L)'
;MIQAHISVSTQPNEVGPVAVLEFWVQALISQHLWYREQPILFLMDHLCKAAFQLMQEDCIQKLLYQQHKNALGYHCDRSLLSSLVNWIVAGNITPSFVEGLATPTQVWFAWTVLNVESIFEEDSQLRRVIEGELVINSAFTPDQALKKAQTQLKLPIVPSLQRLLIYRWAHQALVTPSDHPLLPLIWQKFFLLYLHRPGPQYGLPIDGCIGRRFFQSPAHISLLKEMKRRLTEVADFHHAASKALRVPAEGSEGLPESQSGTPGYLTSPELHKELVRLFNVYILWLEDENFQKGDTYIPSLPKHYDIHRLAKVMQNQQGCSLLSIDPSTRMGFRNL
;
A
#
# COMPACT_ATOMS: atom_id res chain seq x y z
N MET A 1 17.07 6.39 21.47
CA MET A 1 16.44 7.67 21.91
C MET A 1 14.98 7.77 21.46
N ILE A 2 14.67 7.79 20.16
CA ILE A 2 13.28 7.91 19.65
C ILE A 2 12.33 6.87 20.26
N GLN A 3 12.70 5.59 20.22
CA GLN A 3 11.90 4.50 20.79
C GLN A 3 11.63 4.67 22.29
N ALA A 4 12.63 5.13 23.05
CA ALA A 4 12.45 5.41 24.48
C ALA A 4 11.46 6.57 24.70
N HIS A 5 11.55 7.63 23.88
CA HIS A 5 10.61 8.76 23.96
C HIS A 5 9.17 8.32 23.66
N ILE A 6 8.97 7.47 22.65
CA ILE A 6 7.66 6.89 22.33
C ILE A 6 7.17 6.00 23.49
N SER A 7 8.03 5.13 24.02
CA SER A 7 7.65 4.24 25.13
C SER A 7 7.30 4.97 26.42
N VAL A 8 7.94 6.11 26.71
CA VAL A 8 7.60 6.94 27.87
C VAL A 8 6.25 7.62 27.62
N SER A 9 6.04 8.14 26.41
CA SER A 9 4.83 8.90 26.06
C SER A 9 3.51 8.12 26.13
N THR A 10 3.56 6.79 26.20
CA THR A 10 2.38 5.93 26.38
C THR A 10 1.98 5.77 27.85
N GLN A 11 2.79 6.27 28.80
CA GLN A 11 2.48 6.22 30.22
C GLN A 11 1.42 7.29 30.60
N PRO A 12 0.63 7.05 31.67
CA PRO A 12 -0.32 8.05 32.15
C PRO A 12 0.37 9.37 32.52
N ASN A 13 -0.28 10.50 32.22
CA ASN A 13 0.18 11.88 32.48
C ASN A 13 1.35 12.38 31.63
N GLU A 14 1.80 11.63 30.63
CA GLU A 14 2.79 12.09 29.66
C GLU A 14 2.14 12.81 28.47
N VAL A 15 2.96 13.46 27.62
CA VAL A 15 2.51 14.25 26.45
C VAL A 15 1.76 13.46 25.37
N GLY A 16 1.70 12.14 25.50
CA GLY A 16 1.03 11.23 24.58
C GLY A 16 1.88 10.86 23.35
N PRO A 17 1.64 9.68 22.74
CA PRO A 17 2.45 9.19 21.61
C PRO A 17 2.32 10.04 20.36
N VAL A 18 1.17 10.68 20.14
CA VAL A 18 0.93 11.55 18.98
C VAL A 18 1.91 12.72 18.96
N ALA A 19 2.06 13.44 20.08
CA ALA A 19 2.95 14.60 20.16
C ALA A 19 4.41 14.22 19.91
N VAL A 20 4.85 13.06 20.43
CA VAL A 20 6.22 12.56 20.22
C VAL A 20 6.46 12.14 18.77
N LEU A 21 5.51 11.43 18.15
CA LEU A 21 5.58 11.04 16.75
C LEU A 21 5.64 12.27 15.84
N GLU A 22 4.75 13.24 16.04
CA GLU A 22 4.72 14.48 15.27
C GLU A 22 6.02 15.27 15.41
N PHE A 23 6.55 15.43 16.63
CA PHE A 23 7.80 16.10 16.89
C PHE A 23 8.97 15.49 16.09
N TRP A 24 9.15 14.17 16.19
CA TRP A 24 10.27 13.50 15.49
C TRP A 24 10.10 13.53 13.98
N VAL A 25 8.88 13.31 13.47
CA VAL A 25 8.61 13.42 12.03
C VAL A 25 8.92 14.83 11.54
N GLN A 26 8.47 15.87 12.24
CA GLN A 26 8.75 17.27 11.90
C GLN A 26 10.25 17.57 11.87
N ALA A 27 11.00 17.09 12.87
CA ALA A 27 12.46 17.27 12.94
C ALA A 27 13.21 16.57 11.80
N LEU A 28 12.70 15.44 11.31
CA LEU A 28 13.27 14.72 10.17
C LEU A 28 12.92 15.39 8.84
N ILE A 29 11.65 15.76 8.62
CA ILE A 29 11.23 16.39 7.36
C ILE A 29 11.75 17.83 7.20
N SER A 30 12.19 18.47 8.29
CA SER A 30 12.84 19.79 8.22
C SER A 30 14.26 19.72 7.66
N GLN A 31 14.85 18.54 7.56
CA GLN A 31 16.17 18.37 6.94
C GLN A 31 16.06 18.52 5.41
N HIS A 32 17.04 19.20 4.81
CA HIS A 32 17.08 19.36 3.37
C HIS A 32 17.24 17.99 2.67
N LEU A 33 16.41 17.70 1.66
CA LEU A 33 16.39 16.42 0.92
C LEU A 33 16.23 15.18 1.82
N TRP A 34 15.54 15.29 2.95
CA TRP A 34 15.34 14.21 3.93
C TRP A 34 14.90 12.86 3.32
N TYR A 35 14.13 12.91 2.23
CA TYR A 35 13.58 11.73 1.54
C TYR A 35 14.61 10.96 0.70
N ARG A 36 15.84 11.45 0.58
CA ARG A 36 16.97 10.78 -0.10
C ARG A 36 17.95 10.14 0.86
N GLU A 37 17.97 10.64 2.09
CA GLU A 37 18.94 10.25 3.10
C GLU A 37 18.53 8.93 3.75
N GLN A 38 19.26 7.86 3.45
CA GLN A 38 18.97 6.51 3.97
C GLN A 38 18.86 6.45 5.51
N PRO A 39 19.70 7.14 6.30
CA PRO A 39 19.54 7.17 7.75
C PRO A 39 18.20 7.80 8.18
N ILE A 40 17.76 8.85 7.49
CA ILE A 40 16.48 9.51 7.80
C ILE A 40 15.31 8.61 7.43
N LEU A 41 15.34 7.98 6.25
CA LEU A 41 14.31 7.04 5.81
C LEU A 41 14.21 5.83 6.75
N PHE A 42 15.35 5.33 7.25
CA PHE A 42 15.37 4.27 8.25
C PHE A 42 14.66 4.68 9.55
N LEU A 43 14.92 5.89 10.06
CA LEU A 43 14.23 6.41 11.24
C LEU A 43 12.73 6.66 10.98
N MET A 44 12.40 7.17 9.80
CA MET A 44 11.02 7.42 9.38
C MET A 44 10.21 6.12 9.28
N ASP A 45 10.83 5.04 8.80
CA ASP A 45 10.22 3.70 8.75
C ASP A 45 9.85 3.21 10.16
N HIS A 46 10.74 3.39 11.14
CA HIS A 46 10.48 3.02 12.53
C HIS A 46 9.38 3.87 13.17
N LEU A 47 9.32 5.16 12.85
CA LEU A 47 8.23 6.04 13.30
C LEU A 47 6.89 5.61 12.69
N CYS A 48 6.86 5.25 11.41
CA CYS A 48 5.67 4.73 10.74
C CYS A 48 5.21 3.40 11.35
N LYS A 49 6.16 2.49 11.64
CA LYS A 49 5.87 1.23 12.34
C LYS A 49 5.24 1.49 13.71
N ALA A 50 5.84 2.37 14.52
CA ALA A 50 5.33 2.71 15.84
C ALA A 50 3.93 3.34 15.77
N ALA A 51 3.70 4.27 14.84
CA ALA A 51 2.40 4.87 14.61
C ALA A 51 1.35 3.82 14.24
N PHE A 52 1.69 2.85 13.39
CA PHE A 52 0.78 1.76 13.02
C PHE A 52 0.42 0.87 14.21
N GLN A 53 1.41 0.47 15.02
CA GLN A 53 1.18 -0.35 16.21
C GLN A 53 0.29 0.37 17.24
N LEU A 54 0.47 1.69 17.38
CA LEU A 54 -0.29 2.55 18.29
C LEU A 54 -1.64 3.02 17.73
N MET A 55 -1.96 2.71 16.47
CA MET A 55 -3.13 3.23 15.74
C MET A 55 -3.18 4.78 15.71
N GLN A 56 -2.04 5.40 15.44
CA GLN A 56 -1.86 6.84 15.34
C GLN A 56 -1.26 7.24 13.98
N GLU A 57 -1.55 6.47 12.92
CA GLU A 57 -0.99 6.71 11.58
C GLU A 57 -1.33 8.10 11.03
N ASP A 58 -2.53 8.61 11.37
CA ASP A 58 -3.06 9.88 10.89
C ASP A 58 -2.14 11.07 11.17
N CYS A 59 -1.42 11.07 12.30
CA CYS A 59 -0.53 12.20 12.65
C CYS A 59 0.65 12.30 11.67
N ILE A 60 1.26 11.17 11.30
CA ILE A 60 2.34 11.13 10.33
C ILE A 60 1.80 11.38 8.92
N GLN A 61 0.66 10.78 8.57
CA GLN A 61 0.05 10.96 7.25
C GLN A 61 -0.29 12.42 6.97
N LYS A 62 -0.84 13.15 7.96
CA LYS A 62 -1.13 14.59 7.83
C LYS A 62 0.12 15.41 7.48
N LEU A 63 1.24 15.17 8.18
CA LEU A 63 2.50 15.88 7.94
C LEU A 63 3.07 15.56 6.54
N LEU A 64 3.08 14.27 6.16
CA LEU A 64 3.58 13.85 4.85
C LEU A 64 2.67 14.32 3.70
N TYR A 65 1.36 14.35 3.90
CA TYR A 65 0.40 14.88 2.93
C TYR A 65 0.63 16.37 2.66
N GLN A 66 0.91 17.17 3.70
CA GLN A 66 1.29 18.57 3.53
C GLN A 66 2.58 18.71 2.72
N GLN A 67 3.62 17.94 3.03
CA GLN A 67 4.86 17.94 2.25
C GLN A 67 4.62 17.54 0.78
N HIS A 68 3.77 16.54 0.54
CA HIS A 68 3.43 16.07 -0.80
C HIS A 68 2.68 17.15 -1.60
N LYS A 69 1.70 17.81 -1.00
CA LYS A 69 0.99 18.95 -1.64
C LYS A 69 1.92 20.09 -1.99
N ASN A 70 2.84 20.44 -1.09
CA ASN A 70 3.83 21.49 -1.33
C ASN A 70 4.74 21.12 -2.49
N ALA A 71 5.23 19.87 -2.54
CA ALA A 71 6.06 19.36 -3.62
C ALA A 71 5.31 19.36 -4.98
N LEU A 72 4.00 19.13 -4.95
CA LEU A 72 3.15 19.20 -6.14
C LEU A 72 2.78 20.62 -6.60
N GLY A 73 3.18 21.65 -5.86
CA GLY A 73 2.81 23.04 -6.15
C GLY A 73 1.32 23.31 -5.92
N TYR A 74 0.64 22.49 -5.11
CA TYR A 74 -0.79 22.62 -4.84
C TYR A 74 -1.03 23.69 -3.75
N HIS A 75 -0.85 24.96 -4.11
CA HIS A 75 -1.17 26.13 -3.28
C HIS A 75 -2.05 27.13 -4.05
N CYS A 76 -3.09 27.67 -3.39
CA CYS A 76 -3.84 28.83 -3.90
C CYS A 76 -3.04 30.14 -3.80
N ASP A 77 -2.01 30.21 -2.94
CA ASP A 77 -1.21 31.41 -2.73
C ASP A 77 0.15 31.32 -3.42
N ARG A 78 0.31 32.20 -4.40
CA ARG A 78 1.44 32.32 -5.32
C ARG A 78 2.71 32.91 -4.67
N SER A 79 2.69 33.24 -3.37
CA SER A 79 3.70 34.12 -2.74
C SER A 79 4.78 33.42 -1.90
N LEU A 80 4.77 32.08 -1.75
CA LEU A 80 5.79 31.33 -1.00
C LEU A 80 6.79 30.58 -1.88
N LEU A 81 6.82 30.89 -3.18
CA LEU A 81 7.60 30.16 -4.18
C LEU A 81 9.10 30.50 -4.20
N SER A 82 9.70 31.17 -3.21
CA SER A 82 11.11 31.60 -3.32
C SER A 82 12.16 30.56 -2.90
N SER A 83 11.79 29.41 -2.32
CA SER A 83 12.76 28.42 -1.80
C SER A 83 12.67 27.01 -2.39
N LEU A 84 11.73 26.73 -3.30
CA LEU A 84 11.51 25.38 -3.84
C LEU A 84 11.65 25.28 -5.38
N VAL A 85 12.18 26.32 -6.03
CA VAL A 85 12.27 26.43 -7.50
C VAL A 85 13.31 25.51 -8.13
N ASN A 86 14.20 24.87 -7.36
CA ASN A 86 15.25 24.00 -7.91
C ASN A 86 14.74 22.63 -8.41
N TRP A 87 13.51 22.22 -8.10
CA TRP A 87 13.00 20.89 -8.48
C TRP A 87 12.25 20.87 -9.82
N ILE A 88 11.78 22.03 -10.32
CA ILE A 88 10.94 22.12 -11.52
C ILE A 88 11.76 22.18 -12.83
N VAL A 89 13.09 22.29 -12.78
CA VAL A 89 13.92 22.55 -13.97
C VAL A 89 14.32 21.28 -14.75
N ALA A 90 13.99 20.07 -14.28
CA ALA A 90 14.47 18.81 -14.90
C ALA A 90 13.40 17.89 -15.53
N GLY A 91 12.17 18.39 -15.77
CA GLY A 91 11.16 17.68 -16.57
C GLY A 91 10.36 16.60 -15.85
N ASN A 92 9.03 16.79 -15.78
CA ASN A 92 7.96 15.79 -15.70
C ASN A 92 8.18 14.49 -14.87
N ILE A 93 8.75 14.58 -13.67
CA ILE A 93 8.72 13.47 -12.70
C ILE A 93 7.87 13.95 -11.53
N THR A 94 6.70 13.37 -11.30
CA THR A 94 5.91 13.65 -10.09
C THR A 94 6.72 13.35 -8.84
N PRO A 95 6.72 14.25 -7.84
CA PRO A 95 7.50 14.06 -6.63
C PRO A 95 6.87 12.93 -5.84
N SER A 96 7.70 11.99 -5.43
CA SER A 96 7.34 10.94 -4.50
C SER A 96 8.48 10.82 -3.51
N PHE A 97 8.16 10.65 -2.23
CA PHE A 97 9.16 10.40 -1.20
C PHE A 97 9.73 8.99 -1.26
N VAL A 98 9.14 8.11 -2.07
CA VAL A 98 9.76 6.87 -2.54
C VAL A 98 10.31 7.13 -3.94
N GLU A 99 11.63 7.30 -4.06
CA GLU A 99 12.27 7.75 -5.31
C GLU A 99 12.11 6.75 -6.46
N GLY A 100 12.12 5.44 -6.18
CA GLY A 100 11.87 4.37 -7.16
C GLY A 100 10.39 4.02 -7.36
N LEU A 101 10.17 2.88 -8.02
CA LEU A 101 8.83 2.27 -8.16
C LEU A 101 8.33 1.69 -6.82
N ALA A 102 9.25 1.23 -5.97
CA ALA A 102 9.00 0.64 -4.67
C ALA A 102 10.30 0.60 -3.82
N THR A 103 10.20 0.24 -2.54
CA THR A 103 11.36 -0.03 -1.67
C THR A 103 11.19 -1.33 -0.86
N PRO A 104 12.19 -2.23 -0.83
CA PRO A 104 12.14 -3.46 -0.04
C PRO A 104 12.49 -3.28 1.44
N THR A 105 13.18 -2.19 1.80
CA THR A 105 13.76 -2.01 3.14
C THR A 105 12.90 -1.13 4.06
N GLN A 106 12.37 -0.01 3.56
CA GLN A 106 11.53 0.90 4.33
C GLN A 106 10.05 0.69 4.01
N VAL A 107 9.54 -0.51 4.31
CA VAL A 107 8.19 -0.93 3.94
C VAL A 107 7.09 -0.19 4.71
N TRP A 108 7.29 0.13 5.99
CA TRP A 108 6.34 0.91 6.78
C TRP A 108 6.25 2.35 6.29
N PHE A 109 7.39 2.95 5.95
CA PHE A 109 7.42 4.26 5.33
C PHE A 109 6.73 4.24 3.95
N ALA A 110 7.05 3.27 3.10
CA ALA A 110 6.42 3.13 1.78
C ALA A 110 4.90 2.97 1.91
N TRP A 111 4.43 2.15 2.85
CA TRP A 111 3.02 2.01 3.16
C TRP A 111 2.37 3.36 3.50
N THR A 112 2.97 4.15 4.39
CA THR A 112 2.44 5.47 4.77
C THR A 112 2.42 6.43 3.58
N VAL A 113 3.50 6.50 2.81
CA VAL A 113 3.60 7.37 1.62
C VAL A 113 2.56 7.00 0.56
N LEU A 114 2.40 5.72 0.24
CA LEU A 114 1.42 5.27 -0.74
C LEU A 114 -0.02 5.50 -0.28
N ASN A 115 -0.31 5.43 1.02
CA ASN A 115 -1.63 5.83 1.55
C ASN A 115 -1.86 7.34 1.41
N VAL A 116 -0.85 8.16 1.71
CA VAL A 116 -0.92 9.62 1.51
C VAL A 116 -1.16 9.99 0.05
N GLU A 117 -0.46 9.34 -0.87
CA GLU A 117 -0.65 9.51 -2.31
C GLU A 117 -2.03 9.00 -2.77
N SER A 118 -2.58 7.97 -2.11
CA SER A 118 -3.97 7.51 -2.33
C SER A 118 -5.00 8.57 -1.99
N ILE A 119 -4.83 9.25 -0.87
CA ILE A 119 -5.69 10.37 -0.49
C ILE A 119 -5.59 11.48 -1.55
N PHE A 120 -4.38 11.81 -2.01
CA PHE A 120 -4.19 12.84 -3.04
C PHE A 120 -4.83 12.45 -4.41
N GLU A 121 -4.66 11.20 -4.85
CA GLU A 121 -5.27 10.71 -6.10
C GLU A 121 -6.81 10.77 -6.05
N GLU A 122 -7.39 10.59 -4.86
CA GLU A 122 -8.83 10.71 -4.60
C GLU A 122 -9.30 12.16 -4.55
N ASP A 123 -8.62 13.02 -3.77
CA ASP A 123 -8.94 14.45 -3.65
C ASP A 123 -8.85 15.16 -5.01
N SER A 124 -7.87 14.79 -5.83
CA SER A 124 -7.69 15.33 -7.18
C SER A 124 -8.68 14.78 -8.20
N GLN A 125 -9.48 13.76 -7.84
CA GLN A 125 -10.38 13.01 -8.74
C GLN A 125 -9.66 12.30 -9.90
N LEU A 126 -8.34 12.19 -9.85
CA LEU A 126 -7.53 11.66 -10.95
C LEU A 126 -7.95 10.24 -11.32
N ARG A 127 -8.02 9.34 -10.33
CA ARG A 127 -8.42 7.95 -10.53
C ARG A 127 -9.76 7.85 -11.24
N ARG A 128 -10.75 8.60 -10.73
CA ARG A 128 -12.13 8.60 -11.25
C ARG A 128 -12.18 8.99 -12.72
N VAL A 129 -11.44 10.03 -13.13
CA VAL A 129 -11.44 10.47 -14.52
C VAL A 129 -10.75 9.45 -15.42
N ILE A 130 -9.61 8.89 -14.99
CA ILE A 130 -8.91 7.84 -15.75
C ILE A 130 -9.81 6.62 -15.95
N GLU A 131 -10.42 6.12 -14.88
CA GLU A 131 -11.34 4.98 -14.95
C GLU A 131 -12.54 5.27 -15.85
N GLY A 132 -13.14 6.46 -15.73
CA GLY A 132 -14.24 6.89 -16.60
C GLY A 132 -13.84 6.89 -18.07
N GLU A 133 -12.68 7.45 -18.41
CA GLU A 133 -12.16 7.44 -19.78
C GLU A 133 -11.87 6.02 -20.28
N LEU A 134 -11.32 5.15 -19.43
CA LEU A 134 -11.04 3.75 -19.78
C LEU A 134 -12.33 2.92 -19.97
N VAL A 135 -13.42 3.23 -19.26
CA VAL A 135 -14.72 2.56 -19.43
C VAL A 135 -15.42 3.06 -20.69
N ILE A 136 -15.50 4.39 -20.88
CA ILE A 136 -16.21 5.00 -22.01
C ILE A 136 -15.50 4.70 -23.34
N ASN A 137 -14.16 4.77 -23.35
CA ASN A 137 -13.36 4.60 -24.55
C ASN A 137 -12.61 3.27 -24.52
N SER A 138 -13.24 2.22 -25.06
CA SER A 138 -12.68 0.86 -25.06
C SER A 138 -11.31 0.76 -25.77
N ALA A 139 -11.02 1.64 -26.72
CA ALA A 139 -9.74 1.72 -27.43
C ALA A 139 -8.64 2.48 -26.68
N PHE A 140 -8.97 3.23 -25.61
CA PHE A 140 -7.96 3.99 -24.88
C PHE A 140 -7.02 3.10 -24.10
N THR A 141 -5.74 3.44 -24.19
CA THR A 141 -4.71 2.93 -23.29
C THR A 141 -4.69 3.75 -21.99
N PRO A 142 -4.10 3.20 -20.91
CA PRO A 142 -3.92 3.93 -19.65
C PRO A 142 -3.18 5.27 -19.81
N ASP A 143 -2.16 5.35 -20.67
CA ASP A 143 -1.47 6.60 -20.97
C ASP A 143 -2.37 7.65 -21.63
N GLN A 144 -3.25 7.22 -22.54
CA GLN A 144 -4.19 8.11 -23.23
C GLN A 144 -5.23 8.65 -22.25
N ALA A 145 -5.80 7.78 -21.41
CA ALA A 145 -6.74 8.15 -20.36
C ALA A 145 -6.10 9.12 -19.34
N LEU A 146 -4.85 8.87 -18.94
CA LEU A 146 -4.08 9.75 -18.04
C LEU A 146 -3.86 11.15 -18.64
N LYS A 147 -3.44 11.23 -19.92
CA LYS A 147 -3.28 12.53 -20.62
C LYS A 147 -4.59 13.31 -20.71
N LYS A 148 -5.70 12.59 -20.93
CA LYS A 148 -7.04 13.19 -20.98
C LYS A 148 -7.44 13.72 -19.60
N ALA A 149 -7.26 12.91 -18.55
CA ALA A 149 -7.54 13.28 -17.17
C ALA A 149 -6.74 14.51 -16.73
N GLN A 150 -5.44 14.56 -17.06
CA GLN A 150 -4.59 15.73 -16.81
C GLN A 150 -5.20 17.01 -17.40
N THR A 151 -5.62 16.96 -18.67
CA THR A 151 -6.16 18.14 -19.37
C THR A 151 -7.49 18.57 -18.76
N GLN A 152 -8.35 17.61 -18.42
CA GLN A 152 -9.66 17.88 -17.81
C GLN A 152 -9.54 18.48 -16.40
N LEU A 153 -8.65 17.92 -15.57
CA LEU A 153 -8.46 18.31 -14.18
C LEU A 153 -7.53 19.51 -14.00
N LYS A 154 -6.85 19.95 -15.08
CA LYS A 154 -5.89 21.08 -15.07
C LYS A 154 -4.81 20.92 -13.98
N LEU A 155 -4.31 19.69 -13.80
CA LEU A 155 -3.31 19.42 -12.76
C LEU A 155 -1.99 20.14 -13.08
N PRO A 156 -1.38 20.85 -12.11
CA PRO A 156 -0.15 21.59 -12.34
C PRO A 156 1.05 20.66 -12.60
N ILE A 157 1.04 19.48 -11.97
CA ILE A 157 2.03 18.42 -12.14
C ILE A 157 1.31 17.12 -12.49
N VAL A 158 1.90 16.35 -13.40
CA VAL A 158 1.31 15.15 -13.99
C VAL A 158 2.06 13.92 -13.50
N PRO A 159 1.40 12.97 -12.82
CA PRO A 159 2.00 11.66 -12.57
C PRO A 159 2.38 11.00 -13.88
N SER A 160 3.58 10.42 -13.90
CA SER A 160 3.89 9.44 -14.94
C SER A 160 2.97 8.23 -14.76
N LEU A 161 2.74 7.47 -15.83
CA LEU A 161 1.87 6.29 -15.77
C LEU A 161 2.26 5.35 -14.62
N GLN A 162 3.56 5.10 -14.46
CA GLN A 162 4.10 4.20 -13.42
C GLN A 162 3.86 4.72 -11.99
N ARG A 163 3.45 5.99 -11.83
CA ARG A 163 3.11 6.59 -10.53
C ARG A 163 1.63 6.43 -10.17
N LEU A 164 0.78 5.90 -11.06
CA LEU A 164 -0.58 5.53 -10.68
C LEU A 164 -0.55 4.44 -9.61
N LEU A 165 -1.39 4.57 -8.59
CA LEU A 165 -1.32 3.72 -7.41
C LEU A 165 -1.50 2.23 -7.70
N ILE A 166 -2.25 1.88 -8.75
CA ILE A 166 -2.42 0.49 -9.15
C ILE A 166 -1.09 -0.18 -9.50
N TYR A 167 -0.14 0.55 -10.12
CA TYR A 167 1.20 0.03 -10.40
C TYR A 167 2.13 0.18 -9.19
N ARG A 168 1.99 1.25 -8.40
CA ARG A 168 2.83 1.44 -7.21
C ARG A 168 2.59 0.37 -6.15
N TRP A 169 1.34 0.04 -5.87
CA TRP A 169 1.00 -1.07 -4.96
C TRP A 169 1.44 -2.41 -5.54
N ALA A 170 1.33 -2.61 -6.86
CA ALA A 170 1.86 -3.81 -7.52
C ALA A 170 3.38 -3.96 -7.32
N HIS A 171 4.17 -2.92 -7.63
CA HIS A 171 5.62 -2.95 -7.45
C HIS A 171 6.02 -3.09 -5.97
N GLN A 172 5.31 -2.42 -5.06
CA GLN A 172 5.57 -2.57 -3.63
C GLN A 172 5.29 -4.00 -3.15
N ALA A 173 4.23 -4.64 -3.63
CA ALA A 173 3.92 -6.04 -3.31
C ALA A 173 5.03 -7.01 -3.76
N LEU A 174 5.62 -6.76 -4.93
CA LEU A 174 6.69 -7.60 -5.47
C LEU A 174 7.98 -7.56 -4.63
N VAL A 175 8.36 -6.38 -4.14
CA VAL A 175 9.64 -6.20 -3.43
C VAL A 175 9.53 -6.36 -1.92
N THR A 176 8.32 -6.40 -1.36
CA THR A 176 8.13 -6.54 0.08
C THR A 176 8.50 -7.96 0.53
N PRO A 177 9.33 -8.13 1.59
CA PRO A 177 9.73 -9.43 2.11
C PRO A 177 8.53 -10.32 2.47
N SER A 178 8.66 -11.64 2.26
CA SER A 178 7.56 -12.60 2.44
C SER A 178 7.11 -12.73 3.91
N ASP A 179 8.00 -12.44 4.85
CA ASP A 179 7.75 -12.43 6.29
C ASP A 179 7.29 -11.07 6.82
N HIS A 180 7.24 -10.04 5.98
CA HIS A 180 6.87 -8.70 6.42
C HIS A 180 5.36 -8.64 6.74
N PRO A 181 4.96 -8.11 7.91
CA PRO A 181 3.57 -8.15 8.38
C PRO A 181 2.61 -7.30 7.52
N LEU A 182 3.13 -6.27 6.84
CA LEU A 182 2.34 -5.47 5.91
C LEU A 182 2.06 -6.15 4.55
N LEU A 183 2.75 -7.24 4.20
CA LEU A 183 2.62 -7.82 2.85
C LEU A 183 1.17 -8.16 2.47
N PRO A 184 0.37 -8.84 3.32
CA PRO A 184 -1.04 -9.10 3.00
C PRO A 184 -1.86 -7.82 2.79
N LEU A 185 -1.57 -6.76 3.54
CA LEU A 185 -2.26 -5.47 3.43
C LEU A 185 -1.87 -4.73 2.14
N ILE A 186 -0.61 -4.83 1.72
CA ILE A 186 -0.11 -4.27 0.46
C ILE A 186 -0.80 -4.94 -0.73
N TRP A 187 -0.93 -6.28 -0.72
CA TRP A 187 -1.72 -7.01 -1.71
C TRP A 187 -3.19 -6.59 -1.69
N GLN A 188 -3.77 -6.43 -0.51
CA GLN A 188 -5.15 -5.94 -0.39
C GLN A 188 -5.34 -4.57 -1.05
N LYS A 189 -4.40 -3.63 -0.89
CA LYS A 189 -4.44 -2.31 -1.54
C LYS A 189 -4.39 -2.43 -3.07
N PHE A 190 -3.58 -3.34 -3.60
CA PHE A 190 -3.59 -3.63 -5.03
C PHE A 190 -4.95 -4.16 -5.51
N PHE A 191 -5.51 -5.17 -4.83
CA PHE A 191 -6.79 -5.76 -5.25
C PHE A 191 -7.98 -4.80 -5.12
N LEU A 192 -7.95 -3.86 -4.17
CA LEU A 192 -8.94 -2.78 -4.08
C LEU A 192 -8.99 -1.93 -5.36
N LEU A 193 -7.85 -1.73 -6.02
CA LEU A 193 -7.76 -1.00 -7.28
C LEU A 193 -8.03 -1.91 -8.49
N TYR A 194 -7.44 -3.10 -8.51
CA TYR A 194 -7.53 -4.02 -9.64
C TYR A 194 -8.95 -4.61 -9.81
N LEU A 195 -9.65 -4.89 -8.71
CA LEU A 195 -11.00 -5.44 -8.74
C LEU A 195 -12.08 -4.37 -8.54
N HIS A 196 -11.72 -3.09 -8.54
CA HIS A 196 -12.71 -2.02 -8.45
C HIS A 196 -13.69 -2.12 -9.61
N ARG A 197 -14.98 -1.92 -9.32
CA ARG A 197 -16.04 -1.78 -10.33
C ARG A 197 -16.49 -0.32 -10.38
N PRO A 198 -16.01 0.46 -11.36
CA PRO A 198 -16.56 1.78 -11.64
C PRO A 198 -18.04 1.60 -12.00
N GLY A 199 -18.93 2.14 -11.15
CA GLY A 199 -20.36 1.85 -11.23
C GLY A 199 -21.22 3.08 -11.55
N PRO A 200 -22.56 2.90 -11.51
CA PRO A 200 -23.55 3.95 -11.76
C PRO A 200 -23.43 5.16 -10.85
N GLN A 201 -22.79 5.04 -9.68
CA GLN A 201 -22.48 6.19 -8.82
C GLN A 201 -21.63 7.26 -9.54
N TYR A 202 -21.01 6.91 -10.67
CA TYR A 202 -20.24 7.81 -11.52
C TYR A 202 -20.87 8.03 -12.90
N GLY A 203 -22.11 7.59 -13.12
CA GLY A 203 -22.80 7.67 -14.40
C GLY A 203 -22.32 6.65 -15.45
N LEU A 204 -21.60 5.61 -15.02
CA LEU A 204 -21.04 4.56 -15.87
C LEU A 204 -21.93 3.31 -15.87
N PRO A 205 -21.92 2.49 -16.94
CA PRO A 205 -22.63 1.21 -16.95
C PRO A 205 -22.11 0.29 -15.85
N ILE A 206 -22.97 -0.62 -15.37
CA ILE A 206 -22.52 -1.74 -14.52
C ILE A 206 -21.70 -2.67 -15.42
N ASP A 207 -20.38 -2.63 -15.27
CA ASP A 207 -19.44 -3.47 -16.00
C ASP A 207 -18.61 -4.33 -15.03
N GLY A 208 -17.72 -5.14 -15.58
CA GLY A 208 -16.71 -5.87 -14.84
C GLY A 208 -15.72 -4.98 -14.09
N CYS A 209 -14.80 -5.64 -13.41
CA CYS A 209 -13.69 -4.98 -12.76
C CYS A 209 -12.80 -4.22 -13.76
N ILE A 210 -12.22 -3.11 -13.32
CA ILE A 210 -11.45 -2.20 -14.19
C ILE A 210 -10.01 -2.66 -14.43
N GLY A 211 -9.49 -3.59 -13.62
CA GLY A 211 -8.08 -3.98 -13.58
C GLY A 211 -7.47 -4.23 -14.95
N ARG A 212 -8.10 -5.07 -15.80
CA ARG A 212 -7.60 -5.38 -17.14
C ARG A 212 -7.40 -4.16 -18.03
N ARG A 213 -8.19 -3.11 -17.86
CA ARG A 213 -8.07 -1.86 -18.62
C ARG A 213 -6.75 -1.15 -18.33
N PHE A 214 -6.16 -1.35 -17.14
CA PHE A 214 -4.82 -0.85 -16.80
C PHE A 214 -3.69 -1.74 -17.34
N PHE A 215 -3.92 -3.05 -17.46
CA PHE A 215 -2.86 -4.02 -17.78
C PHE A 215 -2.92 -4.52 -19.23
N GLN A 216 -2.91 -3.60 -20.19
CA GLN A 216 -3.02 -3.91 -21.63
C GLN A 216 -1.67 -4.03 -22.36
N SER A 217 -0.64 -3.30 -21.91
CA SER A 217 0.66 -3.30 -22.59
C SER A 217 1.43 -4.60 -22.30
N PRO A 218 2.35 -5.04 -23.18
CA PRO A 218 3.18 -6.23 -22.92
C PRO A 218 3.94 -6.16 -21.59
N ALA A 219 4.43 -4.98 -21.21
CA ALA A 219 5.10 -4.76 -19.93
C ALA A 219 4.16 -4.95 -18.74
N HIS A 220 2.93 -4.44 -18.81
CA HIS A 220 1.95 -4.62 -17.73
C HIS A 220 1.42 -6.06 -17.67
N ILE A 221 1.24 -6.73 -18.82
CA ILE A 221 0.90 -8.16 -18.83
C ILE A 221 2.02 -8.98 -18.17
N SER A 222 3.29 -8.65 -18.43
CA SER A 222 4.44 -9.24 -17.75
C SER A 222 4.38 -8.98 -16.24
N LEU A 223 4.03 -7.76 -15.82
CA LEU A 223 3.85 -7.40 -14.42
C LEU A 223 2.77 -8.26 -13.74
N LEU A 224 1.62 -8.51 -14.36
CA LEU A 224 0.60 -9.42 -13.78
C LEU A 224 1.11 -10.84 -13.62
N LYS A 225 1.89 -11.36 -14.59
CA LYS A 225 2.50 -12.70 -14.49
C LYS A 225 3.49 -12.76 -13.33
N GLU A 226 4.28 -11.72 -13.17
CA GLU A 226 5.24 -11.58 -12.07
C GLU A 226 4.51 -11.49 -10.71
N MET A 227 3.41 -10.76 -10.63
CA MET A 227 2.57 -10.69 -9.44
C MET A 227 1.97 -12.03 -9.06
N LYS A 228 1.47 -12.78 -10.05
CA LYS A 228 0.98 -14.14 -9.83
C LYS A 228 2.08 -15.04 -9.28
N ARG A 229 3.27 -15.03 -9.90
CA ARG A 229 4.44 -15.79 -9.43
C ARG A 229 4.77 -15.45 -7.98
N ARG A 230 4.81 -14.16 -7.63
CA ARG A 230 5.09 -13.69 -6.28
C ARG A 230 4.05 -14.18 -5.27
N LEU A 231 2.76 -14.17 -5.60
CA LEU A 231 1.71 -14.70 -4.73
C LEU A 231 1.92 -16.19 -4.42
N THR A 232 2.28 -16.99 -5.43
CA THR A 232 2.60 -18.41 -5.24
C THR A 232 3.79 -18.60 -4.31
N GLU A 233 4.89 -17.86 -4.54
CA GLU A 233 6.08 -17.93 -3.68
C GLU A 233 5.80 -17.58 -2.22
N VAL A 234 4.96 -16.58 -1.98
CA VAL A 234 4.61 -16.15 -0.62
C VAL A 234 3.69 -17.19 0.05
N ALA A 235 2.76 -17.79 -0.69
CA ALA A 235 1.95 -18.90 -0.19
C ALA A 235 2.84 -20.10 0.18
N ASP A 236 3.81 -20.46 -0.67
CA ASP A 236 4.75 -21.55 -0.41
C ASP A 236 5.63 -21.26 0.82
N PHE A 237 6.11 -20.03 0.96
CA PHE A 237 6.87 -19.57 2.13
C PHE A 237 6.09 -19.79 3.43
N HIS A 238 4.84 -19.32 3.51
CA HIS A 238 4.03 -19.51 4.72
C HIS A 238 3.63 -20.97 4.93
N HIS A 239 3.41 -21.73 3.87
CA HIS A 239 3.14 -23.17 3.99
C HIS A 239 4.34 -23.89 4.61
N ALA A 240 5.58 -23.60 4.18
CA ALA A 240 6.80 -24.12 4.77
C ALA A 240 6.95 -23.69 6.25
N ALA A 241 6.77 -22.40 6.55
CA ALA A 241 6.82 -21.87 7.91
C ALA A 241 5.81 -22.53 8.85
N SER A 242 4.58 -22.79 8.37
CA SER A 242 3.53 -23.46 9.15
C SER A 242 3.85 -24.91 9.53
N LYS A 243 4.79 -25.55 8.82
CA LYS A 243 5.28 -26.92 9.09
C LYS A 243 6.52 -26.90 9.99
N ALA A 244 7.45 -25.97 9.75
CA ALA A 244 8.68 -25.85 10.52
C ALA A 244 8.42 -25.62 12.02
N LEU A 245 7.41 -24.80 12.34
CA LEU A 245 7.03 -24.50 13.73
C LEU A 245 6.32 -25.66 14.46
N ARG A 246 5.99 -26.78 13.80
CA ARG A 246 5.32 -27.93 14.43
C ARG A 246 6.26 -29.02 14.91
N VAL A 247 7.55 -28.94 14.60
CA VAL A 247 8.54 -29.94 15.03
C VAL A 247 9.04 -29.53 16.42
N PRO A 248 8.72 -30.27 17.50
CA PRO A 248 9.42 -30.09 18.76
C PRO A 248 10.88 -30.44 18.51
N ALA A 249 11.81 -29.61 19.00
CA ALA A 249 13.21 -29.98 19.06
C ALA A 249 13.35 -31.14 20.06
N GLU A 250 13.10 -32.37 19.62
CA GLU A 250 13.50 -33.57 20.34
C GLU A 250 15.03 -33.61 20.33
N GLY A 251 15.66 -33.18 21.43
CA GLY A 251 17.05 -33.49 21.72
C GLY A 251 18.06 -32.34 21.87
N SER A 252 17.68 -31.18 22.40
CA SER A 252 18.69 -30.20 22.86
C SER A 252 18.54 -29.91 24.35
N GLU A 253 19.10 -30.80 25.16
CA GLU A 253 19.55 -30.43 26.50
C GLU A 253 20.74 -29.47 26.37
N GLY A 254 20.55 -28.24 26.87
CA GLY A 254 21.62 -27.33 27.30
C GLY A 254 22.33 -26.52 26.21
N LEU A 255 22.03 -25.22 26.14
CA LEU A 255 22.99 -24.09 26.19
C LEU A 255 22.25 -22.74 26.01
N PRO A 256 22.81 -21.62 26.54
CA PRO A 256 22.05 -20.45 26.99
C PRO A 256 21.70 -19.45 25.89
N GLU A 257 20.70 -18.62 26.22
CA GLU A 257 20.27 -17.43 25.51
C GLU A 257 21.44 -16.53 25.10
N SER A 258 21.83 -16.56 23.82
CA SER A 258 22.21 -15.38 23.07
C SER A 258 22.50 -15.76 21.62
N GLN A 259 21.58 -15.42 20.71
CA GLN A 259 21.92 -15.05 19.35
C GLN A 259 20.76 -14.29 18.70
N SER A 260 20.95 -12.97 18.68
CA SER A 260 20.31 -12.00 17.80
C SER A 260 20.35 -12.48 16.34
N GLY A 261 19.22 -12.46 15.63
CA GLY A 261 19.29 -12.68 14.17
C GLY A 261 17.98 -12.81 13.39
N THR A 262 16.84 -13.09 14.02
CA THR A 262 15.59 -13.23 13.26
C THR A 262 14.60 -12.16 13.69
N PRO A 263 14.23 -11.20 12.81
CA PRO A 263 13.12 -10.31 13.08
C PRO A 263 11.86 -11.19 13.19
N GLY A 264 11.35 -11.36 14.41
CA GLY A 264 10.24 -12.25 14.74
C GLY A 264 8.90 -11.70 14.28
N TYR A 265 8.74 -11.47 12.98
CA TYR A 265 7.54 -10.83 12.44
C TYR A 265 6.38 -11.77 12.20
N LEU A 266 6.55 -13.11 12.29
CA LEU A 266 5.46 -14.08 12.22
C LEU A 266 5.84 -15.32 13.03
N THR A 267 5.20 -15.56 14.18
CA THR A 267 5.61 -16.62 15.13
C THR A 267 4.56 -17.72 15.36
N SER A 268 3.34 -17.56 14.85
CA SER A 268 2.27 -18.54 15.05
C SER A 268 2.05 -19.43 13.81
N PRO A 269 2.09 -20.77 13.94
CA PRO A 269 1.73 -21.70 12.88
C PRO A 269 0.31 -21.46 12.31
N GLU A 270 -0.62 -21.03 13.16
CA GLU A 270 -2.01 -20.72 12.81
C GLU A 270 -2.08 -19.52 11.89
N LEU A 271 -1.35 -18.45 12.22
CA LEU A 271 -1.25 -17.27 11.36
C LEU A 271 -0.71 -17.65 9.98
N HIS A 272 0.33 -18.49 9.91
CA HIS A 272 0.84 -18.96 8.62
C HIS A 272 -0.20 -19.77 7.82
N LYS A 273 -1.02 -20.62 8.46
CA LYS A 273 -2.11 -21.32 7.76
C LYS A 273 -3.14 -20.35 7.18
N GLU A 274 -3.51 -19.30 7.93
CA GLU A 274 -4.43 -18.28 7.43
C GLU A 274 -3.81 -17.45 6.28
N LEU A 275 -2.52 -17.14 6.36
CA LEU A 275 -1.82 -16.46 5.27
C LEU A 275 -1.77 -17.32 4.01
N VAL A 276 -1.51 -18.63 4.13
CA VAL A 276 -1.60 -19.56 2.98
C VAL A 276 -2.99 -19.51 2.35
N ARG A 277 -4.07 -19.55 3.14
CA ARG A 277 -5.44 -19.44 2.61
C ARG A 277 -5.65 -18.11 1.90
N LEU A 278 -5.24 -17.01 2.51
CA LEU A 278 -5.41 -15.66 1.96
C LEU A 278 -4.67 -15.46 0.64
N PHE A 279 -3.40 -15.88 0.56
CA PHE A 279 -2.63 -15.73 -0.68
C PHE A 279 -3.16 -16.63 -1.80
N ASN A 280 -3.69 -17.82 -1.49
CA ASN A 280 -4.39 -18.63 -2.49
C ASN A 280 -5.68 -17.96 -3.01
N VAL A 281 -6.44 -17.29 -2.14
CA VAL A 281 -7.59 -16.47 -2.56
C VAL A 281 -7.13 -15.36 -3.53
N TYR A 282 -6.03 -14.67 -3.23
CA TYR A 282 -5.47 -13.64 -4.11
C TYR A 282 -5.01 -14.19 -5.47
N ILE A 283 -4.44 -15.40 -5.52
CA ILE A 283 -4.09 -16.06 -6.79
C ILE A 283 -5.36 -16.26 -7.63
N LEU A 284 -6.40 -16.85 -7.05
CA LEU A 284 -7.68 -17.08 -7.71
C LEU A 284 -8.29 -15.78 -8.25
N TRP A 285 -8.25 -14.71 -7.45
CA TRP A 285 -8.76 -13.40 -7.84
C TRP A 285 -8.01 -12.78 -9.02
N LEU A 286 -6.70 -13.00 -9.10
CA LEU A 286 -5.87 -12.49 -10.18
C LEU A 286 -6.03 -13.29 -11.48
N GLU A 287 -6.32 -14.59 -11.37
CA GLU A 287 -6.47 -15.51 -12.51
C GLU A 287 -7.87 -15.49 -13.14
N ASP A 288 -8.91 -15.22 -12.35
CA ASP A 288 -10.29 -15.32 -12.83
C ASP A 288 -10.70 -14.09 -13.65
N GLU A 289 -10.57 -14.24 -14.96
CA GLU A 289 -10.91 -13.24 -15.96
C GLU A 289 -12.40 -12.89 -16.01
N ASN A 290 -13.28 -13.74 -15.46
CA ASN A 290 -14.71 -13.49 -15.51
C ASN A 290 -15.10 -12.27 -14.67
N PHE A 291 -14.30 -11.93 -13.64
CA PHE A 291 -14.49 -10.70 -12.87
C PHE A 291 -14.38 -9.44 -13.72
N GLN A 292 -13.55 -9.48 -14.77
CA GLN A 292 -13.26 -8.34 -15.63
C GLN A 292 -14.33 -8.16 -16.71
N LYS A 293 -15.16 -9.18 -16.97
CA LYS A 293 -16.22 -9.16 -18.00
C LYS A 293 -17.59 -8.70 -17.49
N GLY A 294 -17.80 -8.65 -16.18
CA GLY A 294 -19.07 -8.24 -15.58
C GLY A 294 -20.15 -9.33 -15.53
N ASP A 295 -19.97 -10.44 -16.25
CA ASP A 295 -20.95 -11.54 -16.34
C ASP A 295 -21.04 -12.42 -15.07
N THR A 296 -20.15 -12.20 -14.10
CA THR A 296 -20.03 -13.09 -12.94
C THR A 296 -21.02 -12.75 -11.83
N TYR A 297 -21.92 -13.69 -11.53
CA TYR A 297 -22.76 -13.62 -10.34
C TYR A 297 -21.95 -14.00 -9.09
N ILE A 298 -21.46 -12.98 -8.38
CA ILE A 298 -20.57 -13.14 -7.21
C ILE A 298 -21.13 -14.11 -6.14
N PRO A 299 -22.43 -14.10 -5.78
CA PRO A 299 -22.95 -15.00 -4.75
C PRO A 299 -22.91 -16.50 -5.11
N SER A 300 -22.77 -16.87 -6.39
CA SER A 300 -22.68 -18.28 -6.81
C SER A 300 -21.25 -18.82 -6.87
N LEU A 301 -20.25 -17.99 -6.59
CA LEU A 301 -18.85 -18.44 -6.63
C LEU A 301 -18.59 -19.52 -5.56
N PRO A 302 -17.63 -20.42 -5.79
CA PRO A 302 -17.20 -21.35 -4.77
C PRO A 302 -16.67 -20.66 -3.51
N LYS A 303 -16.82 -21.32 -2.34
CA LYS A 303 -16.40 -20.77 -1.03
C LYS A 303 -14.93 -20.36 -0.97
N HIS A 304 -14.06 -21.02 -1.74
CA HIS A 304 -12.62 -20.74 -1.77
C HIS A 304 -12.26 -19.38 -2.40
N TYR A 305 -13.22 -18.65 -2.97
CA TYR A 305 -13.03 -17.27 -3.43
C TYR A 305 -13.18 -16.22 -2.32
N ASP A 306 -13.55 -16.59 -1.09
CA ASP A 306 -13.88 -15.63 -0.01
C ASP A 306 -14.85 -14.53 -0.51
N ILE A 307 -16.04 -14.97 -0.92
CA ILE A 307 -17.07 -14.16 -1.59
C ILE A 307 -17.38 -12.86 -0.82
N HIS A 308 -17.43 -12.97 0.51
CA HIS A 308 -17.73 -11.83 1.37
C HIS A 308 -16.62 -10.78 1.28
N ARG A 309 -15.35 -11.16 1.37
CA ARG A 309 -14.22 -10.23 1.20
C ARG A 309 -14.17 -9.68 -0.23
N LEU A 310 -14.35 -10.53 -1.23
CA LEU A 310 -14.36 -10.15 -2.64
C LEU A 310 -15.39 -9.06 -2.94
N ALA A 311 -16.62 -9.22 -2.43
CA ALA A 311 -17.70 -8.24 -2.60
C ALA A 311 -17.32 -6.86 -2.02
N LYS A 312 -16.69 -6.83 -0.84
CA LYS A 312 -16.25 -5.58 -0.21
C LYS A 312 -15.11 -4.91 -0.98
N VAL A 313 -14.17 -5.70 -1.50
CA VAL A 313 -13.08 -5.22 -2.35
C VAL A 313 -13.64 -4.60 -3.63
N MET A 314 -14.57 -5.28 -4.31
CA MET A 314 -15.18 -4.80 -5.55
C MET A 314 -15.97 -3.50 -5.36
N GLN A 315 -16.62 -3.32 -4.21
CA GLN A 315 -17.38 -2.11 -3.86
C GLN A 315 -16.48 -0.95 -3.38
N ASN A 316 -15.15 -1.13 -3.35
CA ASN A 316 -14.19 -0.14 -2.83
C ASN A 316 -14.59 0.40 -1.44
N GLN A 317 -15.15 -0.46 -0.59
CA GLN A 317 -15.43 -0.10 0.79
C GLN A 317 -14.10 -0.04 1.54
N GLN A 318 -13.46 1.13 1.53
CA GLN A 318 -12.15 1.36 2.16
C GLN A 318 -12.18 1.10 3.69
N GLY A 319 -13.36 1.25 4.31
CA GLY A 319 -13.67 0.80 5.67
C GLY A 319 -13.71 -0.73 5.84
N CYS A 320 -13.11 -1.48 4.91
CA CYS A 320 -12.90 -2.93 4.92
C CYS A 320 -11.47 -3.34 4.54
N SER A 321 -10.49 -2.51 4.87
CA SER A 321 -9.13 -3.00 5.12
C SER A 321 -9.19 -4.10 6.19
N LEU A 322 -8.35 -5.13 6.16
CA LEU A 322 -8.20 -6.13 7.25
C LEU A 322 -8.20 -5.49 8.67
N LEU A 323 -7.83 -4.20 8.75
CA LEU A 323 -7.86 -3.32 9.92
C LEU A 323 -9.25 -2.96 10.48
N SER A 324 -10.34 -3.23 9.75
CA SER A 324 -11.72 -2.81 10.12
C SER A 324 -12.71 -3.97 10.21
N ILE A 325 -12.37 -5.14 9.68
CA ILE A 325 -13.26 -6.32 9.71
C ILE A 325 -13.06 -7.11 11.01
N ASP A 326 -11.88 -7.02 11.65
CA ASP A 326 -11.67 -7.70 12.91
C ASP A 326 -10.51 -7.09 13.73
N PRO A 327 -10.79 -6.42 14.87
CA PRO A 327 -9.78 -6.00 15.83
C PRO A 327 -8.81 -7.12 16.22
N SER A 328 -9.27 -8.39 16.22
CA SER A 328 -8.47 -9.58 16.53
C SER A 328 -7.36 -9.84 15.52
N THR A 329 -7.63 -9.63 14.22
CA THR A 329 -6.64 -9.80 13.15
C THR A 329 -5.61 -8.67 13.17
N ARG A 330 -6.05 -7.42 13.45
CA ARG A 330 -5.14 -6.29 13.68
C ARG A 330 -4.34 -6.45 14.99
N MET A 331 -4.90 -7.08 16.02
CA MET A 331 -4.19 -7.47 17.24
C MET A 331 -3.11 -8.54 16.98
N GLY A 332 -3.36 -9.49 16.06
CA GLY A 332 -2.33 -10.41 15.59
C GLY A 332 -1.12 -9.70 14.99
N PHE A 333 -1.34 -8.62 14.24
CA PHE A 333 -0.27 -7.75 13.71
C PHE A 333 0.26 -6.69 14.70
N ARG A 334 -0.37 -6.48 15.86
CA ARG A 334 0.11 -5.56 16.92
C ARG A 334 1.24 -6.16 17.77
N ASN A 335 1.28 -7.49 17.87
CA ASN A 335 2.28 -8.22 18.66
C ASN A 335 3.53 -8.62 17.84
N LEU A 336 3.70 -8.02 16.65
CA LEU A 336 4.79 -8.20 15.67
C LEU A 336 5.40 -6.81 15.37
#